data_AF-A0A844MMW2-F1
#
_entry.id   AF-A0A844MMW2-F1
#
_cell.length_a   1.000
_cell.length_b   1.000
_cell.length_c   1.000
_cell.angle_alpha   90.00
_cell.angle_beta   90.00
_cell.angle_gamma   90.00
#
_symmetry.space_group_name_H-M   'P 1'
#
loop_
_entity.id
_entity.type
_entity.pdbx_description
1 polymer ?
#
loop_
_entity_poly.entity_id
_entity_poly.type
_entity_poly.pdbx_seq_one_letter_code
_entity_poly.pdbx_strand_id
1 'polypeptide(L)'
;MEDYQSAFMHRHIDTETLHRSGRKIATMHFGGITIECLLKSMIFATLPKGASQEWKTESNNPGHTITNPGHSYTEALNRHNRLRSRLDKFPEVRKWLDEVENPSQHFIDMRYCCNEPDDENYKRWLDKYQRLIKWLQKQATSL
;
A
#
# COMPACT_ATOMS: atom_id res chain seq x y z
N MET A 1 6.84 -17.68 -4.53
CA MET A 1 6.83 -16.79 -3.35
C MET A 1 6.54 -15.39 -3.85
N GLU A 2 5.65 -14.65 -3.19
CA GLU A 2 5.23 -13.32 -3.65
C GLU A 2 6.32 -12.28 -3.34
N ASP A 3 7.01 -11.78 -4.37
CA ASP A 3 8.02 -10.73 -4.22
C ASP A 3 7.35 -9.34 -4.18
N TYR A 4 6.84 -8.98 -3.01
CA TYR A 4 6.17 -7.69 -2.81
C TYR A 4 7.11 -6.48 -2.95
N GLN A 5 8.43 -6.67 -2.75
CA GLN A 5 9.38 -5.59 -2.93
C GLN A 5 9.55 -5.25 -4.41
N SER A 6 9.75 -6.27 -5.27
CA SER A 6 9.76 -6.05 -6.72
C SER A 6 8.40 -5.59 -7.22
N ALA A 7 7.30 -6.18 -6.71
CA ALA A 7 5.96 -5.74 -7.07
C ALA A 7 5.75 -4.25 -6.76
N PHE A 8 6.16 -3.78 -5.58
CA PHE A 8 6.14 -2.36 -5.24
C PHE A 8 6.88 -1.51 -6.28
N MET A 9 8.10 -1.88 -6.64
CA MET A 9 8.91 -1.12 -7.62
C MET A 9 8.21 -1.04 -8.98
N HIS A 10 7.69 -2.15 -9.49
CA HIS A 10 7.00 -2.18 -10.78
C HIS A 10 5.66 -1.43 -10.74
N ARG A 11 4.87 -1.59 -9.67
CA ARG A 11 3.60 -0.87 -9.51
C ARG A 11 3.81 0.63 -9.37
N HIS A 12 4.89 1.06 -8.71
CA HIS A 12 5.25 2.47 -8.63
C HIS A 12 5.53 3.06 -10.02
N ILE A 13 6.30 2.35 -10.86
CA ILE A 13 6.57 2.73 -12.26
C ILE A 13 5.27 2.79 -13.07
N ASP A 14 4.38 1.81 -12.89
CA ASP A 14 3.08 1.79 -13.57
C ASP A 14 2.23 3.00 -13.15
N THR A 15 2.14 3.31 -11.86
CA THR A 15 1.43 4.50 -11.35
C THR A 15 1.97 5.78 -11.96
N GLU A 16 3.28 5.96 -12.02
CA GLU A 16 3.87 7.14 -12.65
C GLU A 16 3.58 7.22 -14.15
N THR A 17 3.60 6.09 -14.85
CA THR A 17 3.34 6.03 -16.29
C THR A 17 1.87 6.36 -16.59
N LEU A 18 0.95 5.83 -15.79
CA LEU A 18 -0.49 6.12 -15.87
C LEU A 18 -0.78 7.58 -15.55
N HIS A 19 -0.08 8.15 -14.56
CA HIS A 19 -0.19 9.58 -14.25
C HIS A 19 0.22 10.44 -15.45
N ARG A 20 1.40 10.17 -16.03
CA ARG A 20 1.94 10.93 -17.17
C ARG A 20 1.07 10.83 -18.42
N SER A 21 0.36 9.72 -18.59
CA SER A 21 -0.60 9.52 -19.69
C SER A 21 -2.01 10.05 -19.40
N GLY A 22 -2.23 10.69 -18.25
CA GLY A 22 -3.52 11.31 -17.89
C GLY A 22 -4.63 10.32 -17.54
N ARG A 23 -4.31 9.05 -17.25
CA ARG A 23 -5.29 8.00 -16.91
C ARG A 23 -5.58 8.03 -15.41
N LYS A 24 -6.46 8.92 -14.93
CA LYS A 24 -6.59 9.22 -13.48
C LYS A 24 -7.11 8.04 -12.67
N ILE A 25 -8.20 7.39 -13.12
CA ILE A 25 -8.76 6.22 -12.42
C ILE A 25 -7.73 5.11 -12.30
N ALA A 26 -7.03 4.81 -13.40
CA ALA A 26 -5.98 3.79 -13.41
C ALA A 26 -4.81 4.19 -12.50
N THR A 27 -4.43 5.48 -12.48
CA THR A 27 -3.40 6.00 -11.58
C THR A 27 -3.80 5.81 -10.12
N MET A 28 -5.04 6.12 -9.75
CA MET A 28 -5.56 5.95 -8.39
C MET A 28 -5.59 4.48 -7.97
N HIS A 29 -6.07 3.60 -8.85
CA HIS A 29 -6.09 2.16 -8.63
C HIS A 29 -4.67 1.59 -8.39
N PHE A 30 -3.74 1.84 -9.33
CA PHE A 30 -2.38 1.36 -9.22
C PHE A 30 -1.59 2.05 -8.11
N GLY A 31 -1.88 3.32 -7.82
CA GLY A 31 -1.30 4.03 -6.69
C GLY A 31 -1.67 3.37 -5.36
N GLY A 32 -2.92 2.91 -5.24
CA GLY A 32 -3.32 2.13 -4.09
C GLY A 32 -2.59 0.78 -3.98
N ILE A 33 -2.53 0.03 -5.09
CA ILE A 33 -1.77 -1.23 -5.15
C ILE A 33 -0.29 -1.01 -4.80
N THR A 34 0.31 0.11 -5.24
CA THR A 34 1.70 0.45 -4.92
C THR A 34 1.91 0.55 -3.40
N ILE A 35 1.02 1.24 -2.68
CA ILE A 35 1.09 1.35 -1.22
C ILE A 35 0.85 -0.02 -0.56
N GLU A 36 -0.13 -0.80 -1.06
CA GLU A 36 -0.38 -2.16 -0.56
C GLU A 36 0.88 -3.04 -0.65
N CYS A 37 1.54 -3.07 -1.82
CA CYS A 37 2.75 -3.84 -2.03
C CYS A 37 3.88 -3.38 -1.09
N LEU A 38 4.04 -2.07 -0.89
CA LEU A 38 5.03 -1.54 0.05
C LEU A 38 4.75 -1.97 1.49
N LEU A 39 3.50 -1.89 1.95
CA LEU A 39 3.14 -2.32 3.30
C LEU A 39 3.38 -3.82 3.49
N LYS A 40 3.03 -4.64 2.49
CA LYS A 40 3.28 -6.08 2.52
C LYS A 40 4.78 -6.42 2.51
N SER A 41 5.59 -5.69 1.74
CA SER A 41 7.05 -5.88 1.75
C SER A 41 7.64 -5.50 3.12
N MET A 42 7.17 -4.42 3.74
CA MET A 42 7.56 -4.03 5.09
C MET A 42 7.19 -5.10 6.13
N ILE A 43 6.00 -5.72 6.04
CA ILE A 43 5.61 -6.82 6.94
C ILE A 43 6.60 -7.99 6.79
N PHE A 44 6.90 -8.42 5.57
CA PHE A 44 7.84 -9.52 5.35
C PHE A 44 9.28 -9.17 5.76
N ALA A 45 9.68 -7.90 5.71
CA ALA A 45 10.98 -7.46 6.22
C ALA A 45 11.11 -7.63 7.75
N THR A 46 9.99 -7.75 8.49
CA THR A 46 10.03 -8.02 9.94
C THR A 46 10.26 -9.49 10.29
N LEU A 47 10.17 -10.40 9.33
CA LEU A 47 10.37 -11.82 9.56
C LEU A 47 11.84 -12.13 9.92
N PRO A 48 12.11 -13.16 10.74
CA PRO A 48 13.46 -13.60 11.03
C PRO A 48 14.25 -13.93 9.75
N LYS A 49 15.55 -13.67 9.75
CA LYS A 49 16.42 -14.07 8.63
C LYS A 49 16.30 -15.57 8.37
N GLY A 50 16.05 -15.95 7.12
CA GLY A 50 15.87 -17.35 6.70
C GLY A 50 14.45 -17.89 6.88
N ALA A 51 13.52 -17.13 7.45
CA ALA A 51 12.10 -17.47 7.41
C ALA A 51 11.57 -17.36 5.97
N SER A 52 10.63 -18.23 5.59
CA SER A 52 9.97 -18.13 4.29
C SER A 52 9.06 -16.89 4.25
N GLN A 53 9.14 -16.13 3.16
CA GLN A 53 8.28 -14.96 2.91
C GLN A 53 6.95 -15.40 2.30
N GLU A 54 6.16 -16.12 3.08
CA GLU A 54 4.84 -16.58 2.67
C GLU A 54 3.81 -16.31 3.77
N TRP A 55 2.58 -16.05 3.33
CA TRP A 55 1.47 -15.89 4.24
C TRP A 55 1.07 -17.23 4.85
N LYS A 56 0.53 -17.17 6.06
CA LYS A 56 -0.12 -18.30 6.70
C LYS A 56 -1.30 -18.77 5.85
N THR A 57 -1.35 -20.07 5.61
CA THR A 57 -2.42 -20.82 4.96
C THR A 57 -2.76 -22.04 5.83
N GLU A 58 -3.88 -22.71 5.54
CA GLU A 58 -4.22 -23.96 6.23
C GLU A 58 -3.15 -25.05 6.03
N SER A 59 -2.51 -25.08 4.86
CA SER A 59 -1.49 -26.08 4.51
C SER A 59 -0.11 -25.86 5.16
N ASN A 60 0.19 -24.67 5.67
CA ASN A 60 1.49 -24.34 6.30
C ASN A 60 1.36 -23.98 7.80
N ASN A 61 0.26 -24.36 8.43
CA ASN A 61 -0.01 -24.24 9.88
C ASN A 61 0.52 -25.49 10.62
N PRO A 62 1.32 -25.38 11.71
CA PRO A 62 1.62 -24.20 12.52
C PRO A 62 2.91 -23.44 12.16
N GLY A 63 3.55 -23.72 11.03
CA GLY A 63 4.85 -23.13 10.65
C GLY A 63 4.82 -21.60 10.40
N HIS A 64 3.64 -21.04 10.11
CA HIS A 64 3.46 -19.61 9.83
C HIS A 64 2.47 -18.94 10.78
N THR A 65 2.77 -17.71 11.19
CA THR A 65 1.95 -16.93 12.13
C THR A 65 1.30 -15.68 11.54
N ILE A 66 1.76 -15.19 10.38
CA ILE A 66 1.28 -13.94 9.78
C ILE A 66 0.30 -14.25 8.64
N THR A 67 -0.95 -13.81 8.77
CA THR A 67 -1.98 -13.93 7.73
C THR A 67 -1.88 -12.81 6.69
N ASN A 68 -2.31 -13.09 5.46
CA ASN A 68 -2.40 -12.07 4.41
C ASN A 68 -3.40 -10.97 4.82
N PRO A 69 -3.04 -9.67 4.79
CA PRO A 69 -3.95 -8.57 5.09
C PRO A 69 -4.96 -8.25 3.97
N GLY A 70 -4.92 -8.99 2.85
CA GLY A 70 -5.74 -8.71 1.68
C GLY A 70 -5.35 -7.36 1.07
N HIS A 71 -6.35 -6.53 0.78
CA HIS A 71 -6.16 -5.20 0.19
C HIS A 71 -6.33 -4.06 1.19
N SER A 72 -6.51 -4.35 2.49
CA SER A 72 -6.71 -3.30 3.50
C SER A 72 -5.39 -2.82 4.09
N TYR A 73 -5.16 -1.51 4.06
CA TYR A 73 -4.01 -0.89 4.72
C TYR A 73 -4.12 -1.00 6.24
N THR A 74 -5.33 -0.88 6.80
CA THR A 74 -5.55 -1.05 8.24
C THR A 74 -5.14 -2.46 8.69
N GLU A 75 -5.55 -3.50 7.94
CA GLU A 75 -5.12 -4.86 8.26
C GLU A 75 -3.62 -5.06 8.06
N ALA A 76 -3.01 -4.46 7.05
CA ALA A 76 -1.56 -4.51 6.87
C ALA A 76 -0.83 -3.88 8.07
N LEU A 77 -1.30 -2.73 8.57
CA LEU A 77 -0.74 -2.09 9.76
C LEU A 77 -0.92 -2.93 11.03
N ASN A 78 -2.05 -3.64 11.16
CA ASN A 78 -2.29 -4.57 12.25
C ASN A 78 -1.31 -5.77 12.26
N ARG A 79 -0.62 -6.03 11.13
CA ARG A 79 0.46 -7.02 11.03
C ARG A 79 1.86 -6.42 11.18
N HIS A 80 1.99 -5.10 11.32
CA HIS A 80 3.27 -4.41 11.52
C HIS A 80 3.23 -3.43 12.71
N ASN A 81 3.24 -3.96 13.93
CA ASN A 81 3.06 -3.20 15.19
C ASN A 81 3.94 -1.95 15.32
N ARG A 82 5.24 -2.03 14.95
CA ARG A 82 6.16 -0.88 15.02
C ARG A 82 5.74 0.26 14.09
N LEU A 83 5.35 -0.05 12.85
CA LEU A 83 4.89 0.93 11.87
C LEU A 83 3.57 1.55 12.33
N ARG A 84 2.62 0.73 12.79
CA ARG A 84 1.35 1.21 13.36
C ARG A 84 1.57 2.18 14.52
N SER A 85 2.39 1.80 15.51
CA SER A 85 2.71 2.66 16.66
C SER A 85 3.36 3.98 16.24
N ARG A 86 4.16 3.97 15.17
CA ARG A 86 4.75 5.20 14.62
C ARG A 86 3.70 6.07 13.94
N LEU A 87 2.82 5.48 13.13
CA LEU A 87 1.69 6.14 12.48
C LEU A 87 0.75 6.81 13.48
N ASP A 88 0.50 6.19 14.63
CA ASP A 88 -0.36 6.74 15.68
C ASP A 88 0.17 8.07 16.26
N LYS A 89 1.45 8.39 16.04
CA LYS A 89 2.08 9.67 16.42
C LYS A 89 1.94 10.76 15.35
N PHE A 90 1.49 10.41 14.14
CA PHE A 90 1.36 11.33 13.00
C PHE A 90 -0.05 11.20 12.39
N PRO A 91 -1.09 11.80 13.00
CA PRO A 91 -2.48 11.71 12.54
C PRO A 91 -2.67 12.10 11.07
N GLU A 92 -1.86 13.03 10.57
CA GLU A 92 -1.84 13.47 9.18
C GLU A 92 -1.47 12.33 8.21
N VAL A 93 -0.56 11.44 8.59
CA VAL A 93 -0.17 10.30 7.74
C VAL A 93 -1.29 9.25 7.72
N ARG A 94 -2.01 9.07 8.84
CA ARG A 94 -3.21 8.25 8.89
C ARG A 94 -4.31 8.79 7.96
N LYS A 95 -4.46 10.11 7.88
CA LYS A 95 -5.36 10.73 6.90
C LYS A 95 -4.92 10.46 5.46
N TRP A 96 -3.62 10.54 5.17
CA TRP A 96 -3.12 10.22 3.81
C TRP A 96 -3.35 8.76 3.44
N LEU A 97 -3.22 7.82 4.39
CA LEU A 97 -3.56 6.42 4.16
C LEU A 97 -5.01 6.25 3.74
N ASP A 98 -5.94 6.83 4.49
CA ASP A 98 -7.37 6.75 4.20
C ASP A 98 -7.72 7.40 2.86
N GLU A 99 -7.20 8.61 2.59
CA GLU A 99 -7.42 9.30 1.31
C GLU A 99 -6.86 8.51 0.10
N VAL A 100 -5.77 7.75 0.29
CA VAL A 100 -5.18 6.94 -0.78
C VAL A 100 -5.87 5.57 -0.93
N GLU A 101 -6.29 4.96 0.18
CA GLU A 101 -7.08 3.71 0.18
C GLU A 101 -8.47 3.94 -0.44
N ASN A 102 -9.06 5.12 -0.17
CA ASN A 102 -10.43 5.46 -0.53
C ASN A 102 -10.51 6.82 -1.29
N PRO A 103 -10.01 6.94 -2.53
CA PRO A 103 -10.03 8.22 -3.27
C PRO A 103 -11.46 8.75 -3.52
N SER A 104 -12.39 7.83 -3.78
CA SER A 104 -13.83 8.03 -3.92
C SER A 104 -14.60 6.76 -3.53
N GLN A 105 -13.98 5.62 -3.80
CA GLN A 105 -14.28 4.28 -3.30
C GLN A 105 -12.95 3.56 -3.06
N HIS A 106 -12.98 2.33 -2.54
CA HIS A 106 -11.76 1.58 -2.30
C HIS A 106 -10.91 1.44 -3.58
N PHE A 107 -9.58 1.59 -3.48
CA PHE A 107 -8.70 1.64 -4.65
C PHE A 107 -8.81 0.40 -5.54
N ILE A 108 -9.15 -0.78 -4.99
CA ILE A 108 -9.41 -1.99 -5.78
C ILE A 108 -10.65 -1.82 -6.65
N ASP A 109 -11.71 -1.22 -6.12
CA ASP A 109 -12.98 -1.06 -6.81
C ASP A 109 -12.92 0.03 -7.88
N MET A 110 -11.95 0.96 -7.79
CA MET A 110 -11.67 1.96 -8.82
C MET A 110 -11.54 1.35 -10.23
N ARG A 111 -11.12 0.10 -10.36
CA ARG A 111 -11.07 -0.63 -11.66
C ARG A 111 -12.41 -0.75 -12.38
N TYR A 112 -13.52 -0.60 -11.66
CA TYR A 112 -14.89 -0.62 -12.20
C TYR A 112 -15.52 0.77 -12.27
N CYS A 113 -14.81 1.83 -11.87
CA CYS A 113 -15.32 3.18 -11.94
C CYS A 113 -15.32 3.68 -13.38
N CYS A 114 -16.46 4.19 -13.84
CA CYS A 114 -16.59 4.89 -15.12
C CYS A 114 -16.61 6.42 -14.99
N ASN A 115 -16.74 6.93 -13.75
CA ASN A 115 -16.81 8.35 -13.46
C ASN A 115 -15.41 8.89 -13.19
N GLU A 116 -14.86 9.62 -14.15
CA GLU A 116 -13.54 10.21 -14.03
C GLU A 116 -13.52 11.26 -12.90
N PRO A 117 -12.53 11.24 -11.99
CA PRO A 117 -12.41 12.26 -10.96
C PRO A 117 -12.09 13.63 -11.59
N ASP A 118 -12.70 14.68 -11.04
CA ASP A 118 -12.32 16.05 -11.38
C ASP A 118 -10.84 16.34 -11.02
N ASP A 119 -10.30 17.40 -11.60
CA ASP A 119 -8.90 17.76 -11.45
C ASP A 119 -8.52 18.12 -10.02
N GLU A 120 -9.43 18.69 -9.25
CA GLU A 120 -9.16 19.11 -7.88
C GLU A 120 -9.02 17.89 -6.96
N ASN A 121 -10.01 16.99 -7.01
CA ASN A 121 -10.01 15.73 -6.28
C ASN A 121 -8.81 14.86 -6.69
N TYR A 122 -8.49 14.79 -7.98
CA TYR A 122 -7.31 14.06 -8.46
C TYR A 122 -6.00 14.65 -7.94
N LYS A 123 -5.82 15.97 -8.02
CA LYS A 123 -4.60 16.64 -7.51
C LYS A 123 -4.45 16.47 -6.01
N ARG A 124 -5.54 16.53 -5.25
CA ARG A 124 -5.53 16.29 -3.80
C ARG A 124 -5.09 14.87 -3.49
N TRP A 125 -5.66 13.87 -4.16
CA TRP A 125 -5.26 12.48 -4.00
C TRP A 125 -3.78 12.28 -4.36
N LEU A 126 -3.31 12.84 -5.47
CA LEU A 126 -1.94 12.70 -5.94
C LEU A 126 -0.93 13.29 -4.93
N ASP A 127 -1.23 14.46 -4.34
CA ASP A 127 -0.43 15.02 -3.25
C ASP A 127 -0.34 14.05 -2.06
N LYS A 128 -1.46 13.43 -1.66
CA LYS A 128 -1.47 12.49 -0.52
C LYS A 128 -0.69 11.23 -0.84
N TYR A 129 -0.90 10.65 -2.01
CA TYR A 129 -0.14 9.50 -2.50
C TYR A 129 1.37 9.77 -2.47
N GLN A 130 1.82 10.91 -3.02
CA GLN A 130 3.24 11.27 -3.07
C GLN A 130 3.84 11.50 -1.68
N ARG A 131 3.10 12.12 -0.76
CA ARG A 131 3.55 12.30 0.63
C ARG A 131 3.62 10.98 1.37
N LEU A 132 2.60 10.15 1.21
CA LEU A 132 2.49 8.85 1.87
C LEU A 132 3.60 7.90 1.43
N ILE A 133 3.81 7.73 0.12
CA ILE A 133 4.85 6.82 -0.40
C ILE A 133 6.24 7.25 0.08
N LYS A 134 6.57 8.55 0.01
CA LYS A 134 7.84 9.09 0.52
C LYS A 134 8.01 8.82 2.01
N TRP A 135 6.95 9.03 2.79
CA TRP A 135 6.99 8.79 4.23
C TRP A 135 7.20 7.31 4.54
N LEU A 136 6.48 6.39 3.88
CA LEU A 136 6.59 4.95 4.07
C LEU A 136 7.95 4.42 3.65
N GLN A 137 8.50 4.85 2.50
CA GLN A 137 9.85 4.49 2.07
C GLN A 137 10.91 4.88 3.11
N LYS A 138 10.80 6.06 3.72
CA LYS A 138 11.67 6.48 4.83
C LYS A 138 11.53 5.58 6.06
N GLN A 139 10.33 5.06 6.33
CA GLN A 139 10.13 4.13 7.43
C GLN A 139 10.72 2.77 7.12
N ALA A 140 10.59 2.28 5.89
CA ALA A 140 11.14 1.00 5.45
C ALA A 140 12.67 0.92 5.60
N THR A 141 13.38 2.06 5.55
CA THR A 141 14.83 2.13 5.76
C THR A 141 15.26 2.41 7.20
N SER A 142 14.33 2.72 8.11
CA SER A 142 14.66 3.20 9.47
C SER A 142 13.99 2.43 10.61
N LEU A 143 13.15 1.44 10.31
CA LEU A 143 12.48 0.55 11.27
C LEU A 143 13.17 -0.82 11.35
#